data_AF-A0A939GYK8-F1
#
_entry.id   AF-A0A939GYK8-F1
#
_cell.length_a   1.000
_cell.length_b   1.000
_cell.length_c   1.000
_cell.angle_alpha   90.00
_cell.angle_beta   90.00
_cell.angle_gamma   90.00
#
_symmetry.space_group_name_H-M   'P 1'
#
loop_
_entity.id
_entity.type
_entity.pdbx_description
1 polymer ?
#
loop_
_entity_poly.entity_id
_entity_poly.type
_entity_poly.pdbx_seq_one_letter_code
_entity_poly.pdbx_strand_id
1 'polypeptide(L)'
;MDLSTPPLTTPLAAPLTAPLATPLTTTSPAASTHPASDVQASIRASLQAYFDDLGGEAPSNVYDMVLRLVERPLLEEVMAQADQNQSRAAQWLGLNRNTLRKKLLQHELI
;
A
#
# COMPACT_ATOMS: atom_id res chain seq x y z
N MET A 1 62.22 -21.41 -40.50
CA MET A 1 63.32 -21.84 -39.61
C MET A 1 63.49 -20.68 -38.65
N ASP A 2 62.83 -20.69 -37.52
CA ASP A 2 63.40 -21.34 -36.33
C ASP A 2 62.35 -22.07 -35.48
N LEU A 3 62.75 -23.22 -34.96
CA LEU A 3 61.97 -24.14 -34.13
C LEU A 3 62.17 -23.77 -32.66
N SER A 4 61.09 -23.56 -31.90
CA SER A 4 61.14 -23.86 -30.46
C SER A 4 59.75 -23.89 -29.83
N THR A 5 59.22 -25.10 -29.69
CA THR A 5 58.38 -25.50 -28.56
C THR A 5 59.31 -26.22 -27.58
N PRO A 6 59.27 -25.93 -26.27
CA PRO A 6 58.72 -26.91 -25.31
C PRO A 6 58.25 -26.29 -23.96
N PRO A 7 57.84 -27.07 -22.93
CA PRO A 7 57.01 -28.26 -22.92
C PRO A 7 55.77 -28.14 -21.98
N LEU A 8 54.88 -29.11 -22.11
CA LEU A 8 53.73 -29.38 -21.24
C LEU A 8 54.21 -29.71 -19.80
N THR A 9 53.69 -29.02 -18.79
CA THR A 9 53.79 -29.45 -17.38
C THR A 9 52.44 -29.26 -16.70
N THR A 10 51.91 -30.37 -16.22
CA THR A 10 50.79 -30.52 -15.27
C THR A 10 51.13 -31.81 -14.50
N PRO A 11 50.63 -32.07 -13.28
CA PRO A 11 49.71 -31.30 -12.44
C PRO A 11 50.18 -31.12 -10.97
N LEU A 12 49.53 -30.25 -10.21
CA LEU A 12 49.49 -30.38 -8.74
C LEU A 12 48.10 -30.01 -8.23
N ALA A 13 47.44 -31.01 -7.65
CA ALA A 13 46.08 -30.94 -7.14
C ALA A 13 45.98 -30.18 -5.80
N ALA A 14 44.91 -29.39 -5.72
CA ALA A 14 44.10 -28.85 -4.63
C ALA A 14 44.47 -29.15 -3.14
N PRO A 15 44.04 -28.27 -2.21
CA PRO A 15 42.68 -28.46 -1.69
C PRO A 15 41.84 -27.17 -1.54
N LEU A 16 40.56 -27.32 -1.92
CA LEU A 16 39.37 -26.95 -1.16
C LEU A 16 39.53 -25.82 -0.14
N THR A 17 39.08 -24.61 -0.48
CA THR A 17 38.56 -23.67 0.52
C THR A 17 37.26 -23.08 -0.01
N ALA A 18 36.26 -23.14 0.88
CA ALA A 18 34.83 -23.03 0.67
C ALA A 18 34.34 -21.76 -0.04
N PRO A 19 33.14 -21.81 -0.66
CA PRO A 19 32.51 -20.63 -1.25
C PRO A 19 32.08 -19.69 -0.13
N LEU A 20 32.55 -18.43 -0.18
CA LEU A 20 31.95 -17.37 0.62
C LEU A 20 30.60 -17.00 -0.02
N ALA A 21 29.59 -17.82 0.24
CA ALA A 21 28.22 -17.36 0.23
C ALA A 21 28.06 -16.44 1.43
N THR A 22 28.12 -15.13 1.19
CA THR A 22 27.52 -14.16 2.11
C THR A 22 26.21 -13.69 1.47
N PRO A 23 25.08 -13.89 2.15
CA PRO A 23 23.75 -13.61 1.62
C PRO A 23 23.50 -12.11 1.48
N LEU A 24 22.68 -11.81 0.47
CA LEU A 24 21.89 -10.59 0.27
C LEU A 24 21.50 -9.95 1.61
N THR A 25 22.19 -8.88 2.01
CA THR A 25 21.69 -8.02 3.09
C THR A 25 21.97 -6.56 2.75
N THR A 26 21.50 -6.12 1.58
CA THR A 26 21.24 -4.69 1.39
C THR A 26 19.85 -4.44 1.93
N THR A 27 19.84 -4.07 3.21
CA THR A 27 19.02 -2.98 3.73
C THR A 27 17.58 -2.98 3.24
N SER A 28 16.76 -3.73 3.96
CA SER A 28 15.37 -3.36 4.21
C SER A 28 15.28 -1.85 4.46
N PRO A 29 14.52 -1.09 3.65
CA PRO A 29 14.09 0.21 4.13
C PRO A 29 13.10 -0.12 5.24
N ALA A 30 13.46 0.24 6.48
CA ALA A 30 12.48 0.40 7.53
C ALA A 30 11.45 1.41 7.00
N ALA A 31 10.36 0.89 6.44
CA ALA A 31 9.28 1.70 5.94
C ALA A 31 8.69 2.42 7.15
N SER A 32 8.89 3.73 7.21
CA SER A 32 8.13 4.59 8.11
C SER A 32 6.66 4.45 7.71
N THR A 33 5.95 3.50 8.30
CA THR A 33 4.53 3.26 8.03
C THR A 33 3.77 4.47 8.53
N HIS A 34 3.44 5.38 7.61
CA HIS A 34 2.55 6.49 7.91
C HIS A 34 1.11 5.95 7.85
N PRO A 35 0.21 6.34 8.77
CA PRO A 35 -1.17 5.82 8.79
C PRO A 35 -1.90 6.05 7.46
N ALA A 36 -1.59 7.14 6.74
CA ALA A 36 -2.13 7.39 5.41
C ALA A 36 -1.67 6.35 4.37
N SER A 37 -0.42 5.87 4.44
CA SER A 37 0.08 4.82 3.54
C SER A 37 -0.60 3.47 3.79
N ASP A 38 -1.00 3.21 5.04
CA ASP A 38 -1.67 1.97 5.44
C ASP A 38 -3.14 1.93 4.98
N VAL A 39 -3.86 3.05 5.10
CA VAL A 39 -5.23 3.19 4.58
C VAL A 39 -5.25 3.04 3.06
N GLN A 40 -4.29 3.64 2.35
CA GLN A 40 -4.18 3.47 0.90
C GLN A 40 -3.92 2.01 0.50
N ALA A 41 -3.08 1.29 1.26
CA ALA A 41 -2.82 -0.13 1.02
C ALA A 41 -4.08 -0.98 1.24
N SER A 42 -4.83 -0.69 2.31
CA SER A 42 -6.09 -1.37 2.62
C SER A 42 -7.14 -1.18 1.52
N ILE A 43 -7.34 0.05 1.04
CA ILE A 43 -8.28 0.33 -0.06
C ILE A 43 -7.87 -0.44 -1.33
N ARG A 44 -6.56 -0.47 -1.65
CA ARG A 44 -6.05 -1.22 -2.82
C ARG A 44 -6.33 -2.71 -2.69
N ALA A 45 -6.05 -3.30 -1.53
CA ALA A 45 -6.30 -4.72 -1.29
C ALA A 45 -7.79 -5.07 -1.41
N SER A 46 -8.67 -4.24 -0.84
CA SER A 46 -10.13 -4.44 -0.96
C SER A 46 -10.62 -4.34 -2.41
N LEU A 47 -10.11 -3.38 -3.19
CA LEU A 47 -10.48 -3.25 -4.60
C LEU A 47 -9.96 -4.41 -5.46
N GLN A 48 -8.75 -4.90 -5.19
CA GLN A 48 -8.21 -6.09 -5.89
C GLN A 48 -9.10 -7.30 -5.64
N ALA A 49 -9.44 -7.58 -4.38
CA ALA A 49 -10.36 -8.66 -4.04
C ALA A 49 -11.72 -8.50 -4.72
N TYR A 50 -12.29 -7.29 -4.72
CA TYR A 50 -13.54 -7.00 -5.42
C TYR A 50 -13.47 -7.33 -6.92
N PHE A 51 -12.40 -6.93 -7.62
CA PHE A 51 -12.26 -7.22 -9.05
C PHE A 51 -12.00 -8.71 -9.34
N ASP A 52 -11.30 -9.41 -8.44
CA ASP A 52 -11.10 -10.86 -8.54
C ASP A 52 -12.45 -11.60 -8.39
N ASP A 53 -13.29 -11.15 -7.45
CA ASP A 53 -14.62 -11.71 -7.18
C ASP A 53 -15.63 -11.45 -8.33
N LEU A 54 -15.40 -10.43 -9.15
CA LEU A 54 -16.28 -10.11 -10.28
C LEU A 54 -16.27 -11.18 -11.38
N GLY A 55 -15.28 -12.07 -11.41
CA GLY A 55 -15.27 -13.22 -12.32
C GLY A 55 -15.34 -12.87 -13.81
N GLY A 56 -14.94 -11.66 -14.20
CA GLY A 56 -14.98 -11.17 -15.59
C GLY A 56 -16.19 -10.29 -15.94
N GLU A 57 -17.12 -10.06 -15.02
CA GLU A 57 -18.21 -9.11 -15.22
C GLU A 57 -17.71 -7.66 -15.16
N ALA A 58 -18.39 -6.73 -15.85
CA ALA A 58 -18.02 -5.32 -15.82
C ALA A 58 -18.45 -4.67 -14.48
N PRO A 59 -17.54 -4.00 -13.75
CA PRO A 59 -17.90 -3.28 -12.54
C PRO A 59 -18.76 -2.05 -12.85
N SER A 60 -19.69 -1.71 -11.95
CA SER A 60 -20.52 -0.50 -12.04
C SER A 60 -20.52 0.29 -10.73
N ASN A 61 -20.55 1.63 -10.83
CA ASN A 61 -20.64 2.54 -9.68
C ASN A 61 -19.58 2.32 -8.57
N VAL A 62 -18.38 1.85 -8.93
CA VAL A 62 -17.28 1.59 -7.98
C VAL A 62 -16.90 2.87 -7.22
N TYR A 63 -16.92 4.03 -7.88
CA TYR A 63 -16.64 5.31 -7.24
C TYR A 63 -17.59 5.57 -6.06
N ASP A 64 -18.91 5.49 -6.27
CA ASP A 64 -19.90 5.73 -5.21
C ASP A 64 -19.89 4.64 -4.13
N MET A 65 -19.53 3.41 -4.48
CA MET A 65 -19.32 2.33 -3.53
C MET A 65 -18.14 2.66 -2.60
N VAL A 66 -16.97 2.95 -3.15
CA VAL A 66 -15.76 3.26 -2.38
C VAL A 66 -15.96 4.54 -1.58
N LEU A 67 -16.55 5.58 -2.19
CA LEU A 67 -16.78 6.84 -1.51
C LEU A 67 -17.68 6.65 -0.29
N ARG A 68 -18.72 5.81 -0.37
CA ARG A 68 -19.56 5.49 0.78
C ARG A 68 -18.81 4.74 1.89
N LEU A 69 -17.96 3.80 1.53
CA LEU A 69 -17.16 3.02 2.48
C LEU A 69 -16.15 3.89 3.23
N VAL A 70 -15.59 4.92 2.58
CA VAL A 70 -14.57 5.79 3.17
C VAL A 70 -15.17 7.00 3.87
N GLU A 71 -16.21 7.63 3.29
CA GLU A 71 -16.78 8.84 3.88
C GLU A 71 -17.50 8.59 5.20
N ARG A 72 -18.23 7.48 5.33
CA ARG A 72 -18.96 7.18 6.56
C ARG A 72 -18.04 7.12 7.80
N PRO A 73 -16.97 6.30 7.86
CA PRO A 73 -16.09 6.26 9.02
C PRO A 73 -15.34 7.59 9.24
N LEU A 74 -14.98 8.30 8.16
CA LEU A 74 -14.41 9.65 8.28
C LEU A 74 -15.36 10.60 9.02
N LEU A 75 -16.63 10.60 8.64
CA LEU A 75 -17.64 11.47 9.24
C LEU A 75 -17.95 11.07 10.69
N GLU A 76 -18.07 9.78 10.98
CA GLU A 76 -18.29 9.25 12.32
C GLU A 76 -17.18 9.68 13.30
N GLU A 77 -15.92 9.41 12.93
CA GLU A 77 -14.76 9.75 13.78
C GLU A 77 -14.63 11.26 14.00
N VAL A 78 -14.81 12.05 12.94
CA VAL A 78 -14.71 13.51 13.06
C VAL A 78 -15.86 14.10 13.88
N MET A 79 -17.09 13.60 13.72
CA MET A 79 -18.23 14.05 14.52
C MET A 79 -18.07 13.67 15.98
N ALA A 80 -17.54 12.48 16.27
CA ALA A 80 -17.23 12.06 17.63
C ALA A 80 -16.18 12.98 18.28
N GLN A 81 -15.08 13.26 17.57
CA GLN A 81 -14.03 14.16 18.08
C GLN A 81 -14.49 15.62 18.19
N ALA A 82 -15.49 16.02 17.42
CA ALA A 82 -16.09 17.34 17.48
C ALA A 82 -17.21 17.46 18.52
N ASP A 83 -17.41 16.46 19.39
CA ASP A 83 -18.49 16.42 20.39
C ASP A 83 -19.88 16.61 19.75
N GLN A 84 -20.10 16.00 18.58
CA GLN A 84 -21.30 16.15 17.75
C GLN A 84 -21.57 17.59 17.25
N ASN A 85 -20.61 18.50 17.36
CA ASN A 85 -20.73 19.86 16.86
C ASN A 85 -20.41 19.94 15.35
N GLN A 86 -21.46 19.95 14.52
CA GLN A 86 -21.33 20.02 13.06
C GLN A 86 -20.57 21.24 12.55
N SER A 87 -20.65 22.39 13.23
CA SER A 87 -19.91 23.59 12.80
C SER A 87 -18.39 23.41 12.98
N ARG A 88 -17.99 22.78 14.08
CA ARG A 88 -16.58 22.46 14.38
C ARG A 88 -16.06 21.35 13.46
N ALA A 89 -16.83 20.27 13.30
CA ALA A 89 -16.51 19.19 12.36
C ALA A 89 -16.34 19.71 10.91
N ALA A 90 -17.23 20.60 10.46
CA ALA A 90 -17.16 21.18 9.13
C ALA A 90 -15.88 22.01 8.93
N GLN A 91 -15.44 22.75 9.94
CA GLN A 91 -14.18 23.49 9.90
C GLN A 91 -12.98 22.54 9.78
N TRP A 92 -12.96 21.44 10.54
CA TRP A 92 -11.88 20.44 10.49
C TRP A 92 -11.80 19.71 9.15
N LEU A 93 -12.96 19.38 8.57
CA LEU A 93 -13.05 18.76 7.25
C LEU A 93 -12.83 19.74 6.10
N GLY A 94 -12.78 21.05 6.37
CA GLY A 94 -12.72 22.08 5.33
C GLY A 94 -13.98 22.14 4.45
N LEU A 95 -15.13 21.76 5.01
CA LEU A 95 -16.41 21.72 4.30
C LEU A 95 -17.32 22.88 4.72
N ASN A 96 -18.21 23.27 3.81
CA ASN A 96 -19.37 24.08 4.21
C ASN A 96 -20.26 23.25 5.15
N ARG A 97 -20.75 23.85 6.25
CA ARG A 97 -21.67 23.19 7.20
C ARG A 97 -22.90 22.57 6.53
N ASN A 98 -23.46 23.23 5.52
CA ASN A 98 -24.61 22.69 4.78
C ASN A 98 -24.23 21.44 3.99
N THR A 99 -23.01 21.40 3.43
CA THR A 99 -22.48 20.21 2.76
C THR A 99 -22.25 19.08 3.75
N LEU A 100 -21.63 19.36 4.91
CA LEU A 100 -21.47 18.36 5.96
C LEU A 100 -22.82 17.78 6.38
N ARG A 101 -23.80 18.63 6.66
CA ARG A 101 -25.15 18.18 7.05
C ARG A 101 -25.78 17.26 6.00
N LYS A 102 -25.69 17.61 4.71
CA LYS A 102 -26.19 16.76 3.62
C LYS A 102 -25.50 15.40 3.60
N LYS A 103 -24.18 15.38 3.80
CA LYS A 103 -23.41 14.12 3.88
C LYS A 103 -23.81 13.28 5.09
N LEU A 104 -23.99 13.89 6.27
CA LEU A 104 -24.44 13.18 7.47
C LEU A 104 -25.83 12.53 7.26
N LEU A 105 -26.77 13.23 6.61
CA LEU A 105 -28.08 12.67 6.24
C LEU A 105 -27.94 11.52 5.23
N GLN A 106 -27.10 11.68 4.21
CA GLN A 106 -26.87 10.66 3.18
C GLN A 106 -26.29 9.35 3.76
N HIS A 107 -25.51 9.45 4.83
CA HIS A 107 -24.90 8.31 5.53
C HIS A 107 -25.67 7.90 6.80
N GLU A 108 -26.88 8.43 7.01
CA GLU A 108 -27.78 8.08 8.11
C GLU A 108 -27.18 8.31 9.52
N LEU A 109 -26.37 9.35 9.66
CA LEU A 109 -25.69 9.70 10.91
C LEU A 109 -26.47 10.73 11.77
N ILE A 110 -27.50 11.37 11.19
CA ILE A 110 -28.42 12.32 11.84
C ILE A 110 -29.81 12.29 11.20
#